data_AF-A0A6P7TDD1-F1
#
_entry.id   AF-A0A6P7TDD1-F1
#
_cell.length_a   1.000
_cell.length_b   1.000
_cell.length_c   1.000
_cell.angle_alpha   90.00
_cell.angle_beta   90.00
_cell.angle_gamma   90.00
#
_symmetry.space_group_name_H-M   'P 1'
#
loop_
_entity.id
_entity.type
_entity.pdbx_description
1 polymer ?
#
loop_
_entity_poly.entity_id
_entity_poly.type
_entity_poly.pdbx_seq_one_letter_code
_entity_poly.pdbx_strand_id
1 'polypeptide(L)'
;MLSASYHFIFTTLDLTLIDLEEFKYGGANITAVRMIDSLRPFVSEVTQDWVMEEKRTGNSPIKGLKTEIPTETALMYDAVYLFAKALHQVAAARDINTMALSCTKQNTWNHGNSVLNYMKTVVFDGLSGRVMFDHKGERSDFSLNVLKLKDQGLTKQPFCTEVSQELRVAITCLGSSRKNGKTKSDDARLDNHQLVPLTSGQNSFLTKDMNT
;
A
#
# COMPACT_ATOMS: atom_id res chain seq x y z
N MET A 1 -4.35 -2.10 29.06
CA MET A 1 -3.94 -0.70 28.81
C MET A 1 -2.60 -0.70 28.10
N LEU A 2 -2.43 0.13 27.08
CA LEU A 2 -1.12 0.37 26.44
C LEU A 2 -0.22 1.07 27.48
N SER A 3 0.97 0.54 27.73
CA SER A 3 1.89 1.01 28.78
C SER A 3 3.30 1.07 28.22
N ALA A 4 4.18 1.88 28.83
CA ALA A 4 5.58 2.04 28.45
C ALA A 4 6.39 0.73 28.42
N SER A 5 5.91 -0.33 29.08
CA SER A 5 6.56 -1.64 29.09
C SER A 5 6.36 -2.45 27.79
N TYR A 6 5.53 -1.99 26.87
CA TYR A 6 5.15 -2.75 25.67
C TYR A 6 5.45 -2.00 24.37
N HIS A 7 5.82 -2.76 23.34
CA HIS A 7 6.00 -2.28 21.97
C HIS A 7 4.87 -2.83 21.11
N PHE A 8 4.12 -1.94 20.48
CA PHE A 8 3.04 -2.28 19.56
C PHE A 8 3.46 -2.02 18.13
N ILE A 9 3.29 -3.04 17.28
CA ILE A 9 3.50 -2.94 15.84
C ILE A 9 2.13 -3.02 15.16
N PHE A 10 1.76 -1.96 14.45
CA PHE A 10 0.54 -1.93 13.66
C PHE A 10 0.85 -2.27 12.21
N THR A 11 0.15 -3.27 11.70
CA THR A 11 0.26 -3.74 10.31
C THR A 11 -0.69 -3.02 9.36
N THR A 12 -1.65 -2.26 9.89
CA THR A 12 -2.51 -1.39 9.09
C THR A 12 -1.70 -0.27 8.45
N LEU A 13 -1.97 0.01 7.18
CA LEU A 13 -1.31 1.07 6.40
C LEU A 13 -1.94 2.46 6.64
N ASP A 14 -3.09 2.48 7.32
CA ASP A 14 -3.93 3.67 7.53
C ASP A 14 -3.91 4.18 8.98
N LEU A 15 -2.89 3.83 9.77
CA LEU A 15 -2.79 4.32 11.14
C LEU A 15 -2.71 5.86 11.22
N THR A 16 -2.24 6.53 10.17
CA THR A 16 -2.20 8.00 10.10
C THR A 16 -3.57 8.65 10.00
N LEU A 17 -4.62 7.89 9.69
CA LEU A 17 -6.00 8.39 9.65
C LEU A 17 -6.66 8.44 11.02
N ILE A 18 -6.08 7.79 12.03
CA ILE A 18 -6.63 7.68 13.37
C ILE A 18 -6.00 8.74 14.27
N ASP A 19 -6.82 9.38 15.11
CA ASP A 19 -6.30 10.26 16.16
C ASP A 19 -5.63 9.43 17.26
N LEU A 20 -4.34 9.69 17.48
CA LEU A 20 -3.51 9.00 18.47
C LEU A 20 -3.14 9.89 19.66
N GLU A 21 -3.80 11.05 19.83
CA GLU A 21 -3.47 12.03 20.88
C GLU A 21 -3.36 11.40 22.27
N GLU A 22 -4.32 10.56 22.65
CA GLU A 22 -4.36 9.89 23.95
C GLU A 22 -3.18 8.94 24.18
N PHE A 23 -2.60 8.39 23.10
CA PHE A 23 -1.51 7.43 23.17
C PHE A 23 -0.12 8.08 23.17
N LYS A 24 -0.03 9.37 22.83
CA LYS A 24 1.24 10.13 22.87
C LYS A 24 1.80 10.22 24.28
N TYR A 25 0.91 10.43 25.27
CA TYR A 25 1.29 10.66 26.67
C TYR A 25 1.35 9.37 27.50
N GLY A 26 0.87 8.24 26.98
CA GLY A 26 0.84 6.95 27.68
C GLY A 26 2.20 6.22 27.76
N GLY A 27 3.24 6.76 27.11
CA GLY A 27 4.59 6.18 27.07
C GLY A 27 4.72 4.90 26.23
N ALA A 28 3.64 4.43 25.60
CA ALA A 28 3.64 3.23 24.78
C ALA A 28 4.48 3.41 23.51
N ASN A 29 5.30 2.41 23.19
CA ASN A 29 6.15 2.46 22.01
C ASN A 29 5.39 1.92 20.80
N ILE A 30 4.84 2.81 19.96
CA ILE A 30 4.03 2.45 18.79
C ILE A 30 4.86 2.60 17.51
N THR A 31 4.92 1.53 16.72
CA THR A 31 5.51 1.50 15.38
C THR A 31 4.45 1.08 14.37
N ALA A 32 4.45 1.73 13.21
CA ALA A 32 3.51 1.44 12.13
C ALA A 32 4.22 1.53 10.78
N VAL A 33 3.53 1.09 9.74
CA VAL A 33 3.98 1.19 8.36
C VAL A 33 3.00 2.03 7.56
N ARG A 34 3.51 2.78 6.59
CA ARG A 34 2.71 3.62 5.68
C ARG A 34 3.18 3.46 4.25
N MET A 35 2.25 3.21 3.34
CA MET A 35 2.53 3.07 1.91
C MET A 35 2.55 4.43 1.19
N ILE A 36 1.58 5.29 1.50
CA ILE A 36 1.41 6.60 0.85
C ILE A 36 2.41 7.59 1.46
N ASP A 37 3.13 8.32 0.62
CA ASP A 37 4.03 9.38 1.06
C ASP A 37 3.47 10.74 0.65
N SER A 38 2.78 11.41 1.59
CA SER A 38 2.20 12.74 1.39
C SER A 38 3.24 13.83 1.08
N LEU A 39 4.53 13.56 1.33
CA LEU A 39 5.61 14.48 0.99
C LEU A 39 6.00 14.43 -0.51
N ARG A 40 5.51 13.44 -1.26
CA ARG A 40 5.77 13.38 -2.71
C ARG A 40 4.94 14.47 -3.40
N PRO A 41 5.55 15.31 -4.26
CA PRO A 41 4.85 16.41 -4.94
C PRO A 41 3.59 15.95 -5.68
N PHE A 42 3.68 14.85 -6.44
CA PHE A 42 2.54 14.26 -7.16
C PHE A 42 1.38 13.88 -6.23
N VAL A 43 1.68 13.31 -5.06
CA VAL A 43 0.65 12.92 -4.08
C VAL A 43 0.01 14.18 -3.48
N SER A 44 0.82 15.18 -3.14
CA SER A 44 0.33 16.45 -2.62
C SER A 44 -0.57 17.20 -3.61
N GLU A 45 -0.24 17.16 -4.90
CA GLU A 45 -1.04 17.78 -5.97
C GLU A 45 -2.42 17.13 -6.08
N VAL A 46 -2.46 15.79 -6.17
CA VAL A 46 -3.74 15.05 -6.23
C VAL A 46 -4.57 15.24 -4.97
N THR A 47 -3.94 15.25 -3.78
CA THR A 47 -4.63 15.57 -2.53
C THR A 47 -5.23 16.97 -2.58
N GLN A 48 -4.49 17.96 -3.06
CA GLN A 48 -4.97 19.34 -3.15
C GLN A 48 -6.17 19.47 -4.10
N ASP A 49 -6.13 18.80 -5.26
CA ASP A 49 -7.26 18.77 -6.19
C ASP A 49 -8.51 18.17 -5.54
N TRP A 50 -8.36 17.07 -4.80
CA TRP A 50 -9.46 16.44 -4.08
C TRP A 50 -10.00 17.30 -2.92
N VAL A 51 -9.16 18.07 -2.24
CA VAL A 51 -9.59 19.06 -1.23
C VAL A 51 -10.38 20.20 -1.89
N MET A 52 -9.93 20.66 -3.06
CA MET A 52 -10.63 21.71 -3.80
C MET A 52 -11.97 21.22 -4.35
N GLU A 53 -12.03 19.97 -4.81
CA GLU A 53 -13.27 19.34 -5.27
C GLU A 53 -14.28 19.15 -4.13
N GLU A 54 -13.82 18.80 -2.93
CA GLU A 54 -14.67 18.75 -1.73
C GLU A 54 -15.29 20.12 -1.43
N LYS A 55 -14.50 21.20 -1.50
CA LYS A 55 -15.00 22.56 -1.30
C LYS A 55 -16.02 22.97 -2.36
N ARG A 56 -15.84 22.50 -3.60
CA ARG A 56 -16.69 22.85 -4.75
C ARG A 56 -18.01 22.08 -4.77
N THR A 57 -17.98 20.80 -4.42
CA THR A 57 -19.13 19.88 -4.62
C THR A 57 -19.66 19.25 -3.33
N GLY A 58 -18.93 19.37 -2.22
CA GLY A 58 -19.20 18.64 -0.99
C GLY A 58 -18.83 17.15 -1.05
N ASN A 59 -18.24 16.68 -2.15
CA ASN A 59 -17.89 15.29 -2.39
C ASN A 59 -16.42 15.15 -2.80
N SER A 60 -15.72 14.19 -2.19
CA SER A 60 -14.32 13.90 -2.48
C SER A 60 -13.94 12.51 -1.96
N PRO A 61 -12.99 11.81 -2.60
CA PRO A 61 -12.45 10.55 -2.08
C PRO A 61 -11.77 10.67 -0.70
N ILE A 62 -11.42 11.89 -0.28
CA ILE A 62 -10.80 12.19 1.02
C ILE A 62 -11.69 13.07 1.89
N LYS A 63 -13.02 12.97 1.73
CA LYS A 63 -13.98 13.80 2.47
C LYS A 63 -13.75 13.74 3.98
N GLY A 64 -13.58 14.91 4.60
CA GLY A 64 -13.27 15.02 6.03
C GLY A 64 -11.85 14.61 6.43
N LEU A 65 -11.03 14.14 5.48
CA LEU A 65 -9.64 13.77 5.67
C LEU A 65 -8.78 14.89 5.12
N LYS A 66 -8.24 15.73 6.02
CA LYS A 66 -7.55 16.98 5.67
C LYS A 66 -6.55 16.84 4.51
N THR A 67 -5.54 15.99 4.68
CA THR A 67 -4.41 15.86 3.73
C THR A 67 -3.88 14.43 3.58
N GLU A 68 -4.58 13.46 4.18
CA GLU A 68 -4.18 12.05 4.17
C GLU A 68 -5.13 11.29 3.23
N ILE A 69 -4.56 10.45 2.36
CA ILE A 69 -5.31 9.61 1.43
C ILE A 69 -5.39 8.20 2.02
N PRO A 70 -6.59 7.62 2.17
CA PRO A 70 -6.72 6.21 2.56
C PRO A 70 -6.02 5.29 1.59
N THR A 71 -5.40 4.23 2.11
CA THR A 71 -4.63 3.28 1.29
C THR A 71 -5.48 2.65 0.21
N GLU A 72 -6.71 2.27 0.53
CA GLU A 72 -7.66 1.73 -0.45
C GLU A 72 -7.95 2.72 -1.59
N THR A 73 -8.15 4.00 -1.27
CA THR A 73 -8.40 5.06 -2.26
C THR A 73 -7.19 5.24 -3.19
N ALA A 74 -5.98 5.28 -2.64
CA ALA A 74 -4.75 5.38 -3.43
C ALA A 74 -4.56 4.18 -4.36
N LEU A 75 -4.82 2.96 -3.85
CA LEU A 75 -4.72 1.73 -4.63
C LEU A 75 -5.76 1.67 -5.76
N MET A 76 -6.99 2.14 -5.51
CA MET A 76 -8.03 2.22 -6.55
C MET A 76 -7.67 3.21 -7.66
N TYR A 77 -7.14 4.38 -7.30
CA TYR A 77 -6.64 5.37 -8.26
C TYR A 77 -5.55 4.76 -9.16
N ASP A 78 -4.57 4.11 -8.55
CA ASP A 78 -3.47 3.46 -9.27
C ASP A 78 -3.96 2.28 -10.13
N ALA A 79 -4.96 1.52 -9.67
CA ALA A 79 -5.54 0.40 -10.41
C ALA A 79 -6.23 0.84 -11.71
N VAL A 80 -7.02 1.91 -11.65
CA VAL A 80 -7.67 2.48 -12.85
C VAL A 80 -6.62 2.99 -13.84
N TYR A 81 -5.59 3.68 -13.34
CA TYR A 81 -4.50 4.18 -14.18
C TYR A 81 -3.71 3.04 -14.84
N LEU A 82 -3.39 1.98 -14.08
CA LEU A 82 -2.75 0.77 -14.59
C LEU A 82 -3.57 0.13 -15.72
N PHE A 83 -4.87 -0.07 -15.49
CA PHE A 83 -5.76 -0.68 -16.46
C PHE A 83 -5.87 0.16 -17.74
N ALA A 84 -6.02 1.48 -17.60
CA ALA A 84 -6.06 2.42 -18.73
C ALA A 84 -4.76 2.37 -19.55
N LYS A 85 -3.59 2.37 -18.88
CA LYS A 85 -2.29 2.22 -19.54
C LYS A 85 -2.16 0.91 -20.30
N ALA A 86 -2.55 -0.21 -19.69
CA ALA A 86 -2.47 -1.51 -20.33
C ALA A 86 -3.41 -1.60 -21.56
N LEU A 87 -4.65 -1.11 -21.44
CA LEU A 87 -5.58 -1.04 -22.56
C LEU A 87 -5.04 -0.18 -23.70
N HIS A 88 -4.47 0.99 -23.39
CA HIS A 88 -3.89 1.86 -24.40
C HIS A 88 -2.76 1.18 -25.18
N GLN A 89 -1.89 0.41 -24.51
CA GLN A 89 -0.82 -0.33 -25.18
C GLN A 89 -1.35 -1.47 -26.05
N VAL A 90 -2.37 -2.20 -25.60
CA VAL A 90 -2.99 -3.25 -26.41
C VAL A 90 -3.65 -2.64 -27.65
N ALA A 91 -4.35 -1.52 -27.48
CA ALA A 91 -5.07 -0.83 -28.55
C ALA A 91 -4.13 -0.27 -29.64
N ALA A 92 -2.88 0.07 -29.27
CA ALA A 92 -1.87 0.50 -30.23
C ALA A 92 -1.41 -0.63 -31.17
N ALA A 93 -1.55 -1.89 -30.75
CA ALA A 93 -1.10 -3.06 -31.53
C ALA A 93 -2.24 -3.78 -32.25
N ARG A 94 -3.47 -3.74 -31.71
CA ARG A 94 -4.64 -4.48 -32.22
C ARG A 94 -5.92 -3.73 -31.89
N ASP A 95 -6.92 -3.87 -32.76
CA ASP A 95 -8.27 -3.43 -32.43
C ASP A 95 -8.82 -4.23 -31.24
N ILE A 96 -9.27 -3.51 -30.22
CA ILE A 96 -9.90 -4.10 -29.03
C ILE A 96 -11.41 -4.05 -29.22
N ASN A 97 -12.05 -5.21 -29.23
CA ASN A 97 -13.50 -5.29 -29.14
C ASN A 97 -13.95 -5.78 -27.76
N THR A 98 -15.14 -5.37 -27.34
CA THR A 98 -15.80 -5.91 -26.14
C THR A 98 -16.80 -6.99 -26.54
N MET A 99 -17.07 -7.91 -25.63
CA MET A 99 -18.09 -8.94 -25.83
C MET A 99 -18.89 -9.15 -24.55
N ALA A 100 -20.19 -9.41 -24.70
CA ALA A 100 -21.01 -9.81 -23.58
C ALA A 100 -20.61 -11.22 -23.11
N LEU A 101 -20.38 -11.36 -21.81
CA LEU A 101 -20.04 -12.63 -21.18
C LEU A 101 -21.14 -13.04 -20.20
N SER A 102 -21.28 -14.36 -19.99
CA SER A 102 -22.18 -14.94 -19.00
C SER A 102 -21.37 -15.77 -18.01
N CYS A 103 -21.59 -15.58 -16.71
CA CYS A 103 -20.92 -16.37 -15.66
C CYS A 103 -21.24 -17.87 -15.72
N THR A 104 -22.34 -18.26 -16.40
CA THR A 104 -22.74 -19.66 -16.58
C THR A 104 -22.06 -20.35 -17.78
N LYS A 105 -21.42 -19.58 -18.66
CA LYS A 105 -20.78 -20.09 -19.87
C LYS A 105 -19.26 -19.99 -19.73
N GLN A 106 -18.53 -20.92 -20.32
CA GLN A 106 -17.06 -20.92 -20.28
C GLN A 106 -16.40 -19.98 -21.30
N ASN A 107 -17.14 -19.02 -21.84
CA ASN A 107 -16.60 -18.09 -22.82
C ASN A 107 -15.71 -17.06 -22.10
N THR A 108 -14.57 -16.74 -22.70
CA THR A 108 -13.63 -15.74 -22.17
C THR A 108 -13.46 -14.60 -23.15
N TRP A 109 -13.01 -13.45 -22.64
CA TRP A 109 -12.68 -12.34 -23.50
C TRP A 109 -11.36 -12.58 -24.23
N ASN A 110 -11.40 -12.57 -25.56
CA ASN A 110 -10.25 -12.89 -26.41
C ASN A 110 -9.01 -12.03 -26.14
N HIS A 111 -9.20 -10.77 -25.71
CA HIS A 111 -8.10 -9.85 -25.40
C HIS A 111 -7.63 -9.91 -23.94
N GLY A 112 -8.32 -10.65 -23.07
CA GLY A 112 -8.08 -10.66 -21.62
C GLY A 112 -6.64 -11.02 -21.24
N ASN A 113 -6.08 -12.08 -21.84
CA ASN A 113 -4.69 -12.48 -21.59
C ASN A 113 -3.69 -11.41 -22.06
N SER A 114 -3.97 -10.72 -23.17
CA SER A 114 -3.09 -9.65 -23.65
C SER A 114 -3.10 -8.50 -22.65
N VAL A 115 -4.28 -8.01 -22.27
CA VAL A 115 -4.41 -6.91 -21.28
C VAL A 115 -3.73 -7.28 -19.96
N LEU A 116 -3.96 -8.49 -19.44
CA LEU A 116 -3.32 -8.96 -18.21
C LEU A 116 -1.79 -8.96 -18.31
N ASN A 117 -1.24 -9.46 -19.42
CA ASN A 117 0.21 -9.47 -19.64
C ASN A 117 0.77 -8.05 -19.71
N TYR A 118 0.09 -7.13 -20.40
CA TYR A 118 0.50 -5.73 -20.44
C TYR A 118 0.44 -5.11 -19.04
N MET A 119 -0.62 -5.33 -18.25
CA MET A 119 -0.69 -4.86 -16.86
C MET A 119 0.49 -5.34 -16.03
N LYS A 120 0.94 -6.59 -16.19
CA LYS A 120 2.12 -7.11 -15.48
C LYS A 120 3.43 -6.42 -15.87
N THR A 121 3.53 -5.92 -17.10
CA THR A 121 4.74 -5.25 -17.62
C THR A 121 4.77 -3.73 -17.41
N VAL A 122 3.62 -3.12 -17.14
CA VAL A 122 3.52 -1.67 -16.96
C VAL A 122 4.20 -1.27 -15.65
N VAL A 123 5.09 -0.29 -15.74
CA VAL A 123 5.75 0.34 -14.60
C VAL A 123 5.42 1.83 -14.59
N PHE A 124 4.98 2.34 -13.44
CA PHE A 124 4.76 3.77 -13.22
C PHE A 124 4.84 4.12 -11.74
N ASP A 125 5.01 5.39 -11.44
CA ASP A 125 4.93 5.91 -10.07
C ASP A 125 3.53 6.48 -9.84
N GLY A 126 2.74 5.81 -9.01
CA GLY A 126 1.37 6.19 -8.63
C GLY A 126 1.30 6.88 -7.27
N LEU A 127 0.09 7.01 -6.72
CA LEU A 127 -0.14 7.54 -5.37
C LEU A 127 0.46 6.63 -4.30
N SER A 128 0.40 5.32 -4.52
CA SER A 128 0.92 4.30 -3.60
C SER A 128 2.42 4.01 -3.79
N GLY A 129 3.17 4.87 -4.49
CA GLY A 129 4.59 4.64 -4.81
C GLY A 129 4.79 4.01 -6.18
N ARG A 130 5.94 3.34 -6.36
CA ARG A 130 6.22 2.57 -7.58
C ARG A 130 5.24 1.41 -7.71
N VAL A 131 4.56 1.32 -8.85
CA VAL A 131 3.66 0.24 -9.22
C VAL A 131 4.36 -0.60 -10.28
N MET A 132 4.71 -1.83 -9.88
CA MET A 132 5.33 -2.84 -10.71
C MET A 132 4.85 -4.21 -10.23
N PHE A 133 4.69 -5.14 -11.17
CA PHE A 133 4.26 -6.50 -10.86
C PHE A 133 5.32 -7.51 -11.29
N ASP A 134 5.37 -8.63 -10.59
CA ASP A 134 6.15 -9.77 -11.00
C ASP A 134 5.40 -10.64 -12.04
N HIS A 135 6.01 -11.74 -12.45
CA HIS A 135 5.41 -12.69 -13.39
C HIS A 135 4.10 -13.33 -12.89
N LYS A 136 3.91 -13.45 -11.57
CA LYS A 136 2.68 -13.97 -10.96
C LYS A 136 1.57 -12.91 -10.91
N GLY A 137 1.92 -11.63 -10.98
CA GLY A 137 1.00 -10.51 -10.80
C GLY A 137 0.98 -9.98 -9.38
N GLU A 138 2.00 -10.32 -8.58
CA GLU A 138 2.20 -9.76 -7.24
C GLU A 138 2.97 -8.45 -7.34
N ARG A 139 2.61 -7.46 -6.53
CA ARG A 139 3.30 -6.17 -6.52
C ARG A 139 4.74 -6.35 -6.05
N SER A 140 5.71 -5.88 -6.82
CA SER A 140 7.15 -5.98 -6.53
C SER A 140 7.82 -4.60 -6.56
N ASP A 141 9.00 -4.49 -5.94
CA ASP A 141 9.81 -3.25 -5.86
C ASP A 141 9.02 -2.02 -5.36
N PHE A 142 8.10 -2.22 -4.42
CA PHE A 142 7.41 -1.15 -3.72
C PHE A 142 8.07 -0.87 -2.37
N SER A 143 7.80 0.29 -1.78
CA SER A 143 8.43 0.69 -0.53
C SER A 143 7.42 1.08 0.53
N LEU A 144 7.64 0.64 1.77
CA LEU A 144 6.88 1.10 2.94
C LEU A 144 7.74 2.00 3.82
N ASN A 145 7.13 3.08 4.30
CA ASN A 145 7.73 3.97 5.29
C ASN A 145 7.45 3.42 6.69
N VAL A 146 8.46 3.36 7.54
CA VAL A 146 8.28 3.04 8.97
C VAL A 146 7.98 4.33 9.73
N LEU A 147 6.89 4.32 10.49
CA LEU A 147 6.44 5.40 11.34
C LEU A 147 6.61 5.01 12.81
N LYS A 148 6.99 5.98 13.65
CA LYS A 148 7.02 5.84 15.11
C LYS A 148 6.18 6.94 15.73
N LEU A 149 5.35 6.58 16.71
CA LEU A 149 4.63 7.56 17.50
C LEU A 149 5.62 8.31 18.41
N LYS A 150 5.57 9.62 18.35
CA LYS A 150 6.29 10.56 19.21
C LYS A 150 5.31 11.64 19.68
N ASP A 151 5.79 12.59 20.46
CA ASP A 151 4.98 13.68 21.04
C ASP A 151 4.26 14.52 19.95
N GLN A 152 4.89 14.73 18.80
CA GLN A 152 4.26 15.40 17.64
C GLN A 152 3.34 14.50 16.79
N GLY A 153 3.12 13.23 17.17
CA GLY A 153 2.38 12.24 16.39
C GLY A 153 3.26 11.25 15.63
N LEU A 154 2.68 10.57 14.65
CA LEU A 154 3.38 9.58 13.83
C LEU A 154 4.41 10.27 12.94
N THR A 155 5.68 9.92 13.11
CA THR A 155 6.78 10.47 12.30
C THR A 155 7.54 9.39 11.56
N LYS A 156 7.84 9.66 10.29
CA LYS A 156 8.69 8.81 9.46
C LYS A 156 10.07 8.68 10.10
N GLN A 157 10.53 7.45 10.29
CA GLN A 157 11.86 7.20 10.79
C GLN A 157 12.87 7.25 9.63
N PRO A 158 13.93 8.06 9.72
CA PRO A 158 14.94 8.16 8.67
C PRO A 158 15.84 6.91 8.64
N PHE A 159 16.14 6.31 9.78
CA PHE A 159 17.00 5.14 9.90
C PHE A 159 16.18 3.91 10.30
N CYS A 160 16.54 2.77 9.71
CA CYS A 160 16.01 1.47 10.06
C CYS A 160 16.59 1.06 11.43
N THR A 161 15.73 0.95 12.45
CA THR A 161 16.09 0.31 13.73
C THR A 161 16.05 -1.21 13.59
N GLU A 162 16.51 -1.96 14.59
CA GLU A 162 16.50 -3.45 14.61
C GLU A 162 15.13 -4.05 14.21
N VAL A 163 14.02 -3.40 14.57
CA VAL A 163 12.63 -3.79 14.22
C VAL A 163 12.36 -3.84 12.72
N SER A 164 13.04 -3.01 11.93
CA SER A 164 12.90 -3.02 10.47
C SER A 164 13.73 -4.11 9.79
N GLN A 165 14.67 -4.75 10.50
CA GLN A 165 15.39 -5.92 10.01
C GLN A 165 14.55 -7.20 10.13
N GLU A 166 13.59 -7.24 11.05
CA GLU A 166 12.68 -8.38 11.23
C GLU A 166 11.52 -8.41 10.23
N LEU A 167 11.01 -7.25 9.81
CA LEU A 167 10.07 -7.17 8.69
C LEU A 167 10.83 -7.39 7.37
N ARG A 168 10.78 -8.61 6.83
CA ARG A 168 11.27 -8.97 5.48
C ARG A 168 10.42 -8.34 4.37
N VAL A 169 10.19 -7.04 4.42
CA VAL A 169 9.50 -6.23 3.42
C VAL A 169 10.49 -5.20 2.87
N ALA A 170 10.30 -4.74 1.63
CA ALA A 170 11.08 -3.64 1.08
C ALA A 170 10.78 -2.34 1.84
N ILE A 171 11.49 -2.12 2.94
CA ILE A 171 11.42 -0.92 3.77
C ILE A 171 12.45 0.09 3.25
N THR A 172 12.02 1.31 2.95
CA THR A 172 12.92 2.41 2.58
C THR A 172 13.41 3.14 3.83
N CYS A 173 14.69 2.98 4.14
CA CYS A 173 15.39 3.73 5.18
C CYS A 173 16.70 4.32 4.63
N LEU A 174 17.08 5.50 5.12
CA LEU A 174 18.40 6.06 4.93
C LEU A 174 19.40 5.18 5.71
N GLY A 175 20.40 4.63 5.01
CA GLY A 175 21.44 3.77 5.59
C GLY A 175 21.41 2.29 5.18
N SER A 176 20.40 1.82 4.44
CA SER A 176 20.41 0.46 3.88
C SER A 176 21.39 0.39 2.69
N SER A 177 22.63 -0.01 2.96
CA SER A 177 23.60 -0.33 1.92
C SER A 177 23.19 -1.65 1.27
N ARG A 178 22.55 -1.59 0.08
CA ARG A 178 22.42 -2.76 -0.81
C ARG A 178 23.85 -3.20 -1.19
N LYS A 179 24.43 -4.15 -0.45
CA LYS A 179 25.57 -4.91 -0.95
C LYS A 179 25.08 -5.72 -2.15
N ASN A 180 25.44 -5.30 -3.36
CA ASN A 180 25.32 -6.13 -4.56
C ASN A 180 26.28 -7.34 -4.42
N GLY A 181 25.83 -8.38 -3.74
CA GLY A 181 26.51 -9.67 -3.64
C GLY A 181 26.09 -10.55 -4.81
N LYS A 182 27.07 -10.88 -5.67
CA LYS A 182 26.98 -11.97 -6.66
C LYS A 182 26.52 -13.24 -5.96
N THR A 183 25.37 -13.79 -6.31
CA THR A 183 24.92 -15.10 -5.83
C THR A 183 25.70 -16.20 -6.55
N LYS A 184 26.71 -16.75 -5.87
CA LYS A 184 27.04 -18.17 -6.02
C LYS A 184 26.03 -18.97 -5.19
N SER A 185 25.47 -19.99 -5.82
CA SER A 185 24.76 -21.12 -5.21
C SER A 185 25.49 -21.58 -3.96
N ASP A 186 24.78 -21.65 -2.82
CA ASP A 186 25.02 -22.65 -1.77
C ASP A 186 23.73 -22.81 -0.93
N ASP A 187 23.37 -24.08 -0.73
CA ASP A 187 22.23 -24.59 0.04
C ASP A 187 22.23 -24.07 1.48
N ALA A 188 21.10 -23.53 1.93
CA ALA A 188 20.79 -23.38 3.35
C ALA A 188 19.31 -23.70 3.61
N ARG A 189 19.10 -24.75 4.40
CA ARG A 189 17.84 -25.24 4.94
C ARG A 189 16.95 -24.10 5.42
N LEU A 190 15.72 -24.09 4.92
CA LEU A 190 14.64 -23.22 5.36
C LEU A 190 14.04 -23.81 6.65
N ASP A 191 14.30 -23.18 7.80
CA ASP A 191 13.48 -23.41 8.99
C ASP A 191 12.09 -22.78 8.76
N ASN A 192 11.07 -23.59 9.03
CA ASN A 192 9.66 -23.27 8.81
C ASN A 192 9.19 -22.08 9.67
N HIS A 193 9.27 -20.88 9.11
CA HIS A 193 8.36 -19.80 9.46
C HIS A 193 7.48 -19.47 8.25
N GLN A 194 6.26 -19.99 8.32
CA GLN A 194 5.23 -19.81 7.31
C GLN A 194 4.67 -18.39 7.44
N LEU A 195 5.17 -17.47 6.62
CA LEU A 195 4.56 -16.15 6.43
C LEU A 195 3.27 -16.33 5.60
N VAL A 196 2.14 -15.99 6.20
CA VAL A 196 0.81 -16.04 5.57
C VAL A 196 0.60 -14.77 4.74
N PRO A 197 0.05 -14.85 3.51
CA PRO A 197 -0.24 -13.67 2.70
C PRO A 197 -1.38 -12.84 3.30
N LEU A 198 -1.29 -11.51 3.17
CA LEU A 198 -2.39 -10.58 3.45
C LEU A 198 -3.46 -10.73 2.36
N THR A 199 -4.36 -11.70 2.53
CA THR A 199 -5.61 -11.74 1.77
C THR A 199 -6.62 -10.81 2.43
N SER A 200 -7.14 -9.86 1.65
CA SER A 200 -8.40 -9.20 1.92
C SER A 200 -9.50 -10.26 2.02
N GLY A 201 -10.05 -10.46 3.22
CA GLY A 201 -11.14 -11.41 3.42
C GLY A 201 -11.25 -11.94 4.83
N GLN A 202 -11.82 -11.11 5.73
CA GLN A 202 -12.88 -11.44 6.69
C GLN A 202 -12.87 -10.42 7.82
N ASN A 203 -13.78 -9.45 7.72
CA ASN A 203 -14.30 -8.74 8.87
C ASN A 203 -14.85 -9.76 9.85
N SER A 204 -14.25 -9.87 11.03
CA SER A 204 -14.94 -10.39 12.20
C SER A 204 -14.26 -9.95 13.49
N PHE A 205 -15.02 -9.24 14.33
CA PHE A 205 -14.87 -9.05 15.77
C PHE A 205 -13.71 -8.19 16.31
N LEU A 206 -14.05 -6.95 16.69
CA LEU A 206 -13.96 -6.45 18.08
C LEU A 206 -14.88 -5.22 18.23
N THR A 207 -16.20 -5.42 18.12
CA THR A 207 -17.15 -4.62 18.91
C THR A 207 -17.32 -5.36 20.23
N LYS A 208 -16.62 -4.92 21.26
CA LYS A 208 -17.05 -5.16 22.64
C LYS A 208 -17.55 -3.84 23.19
N ASP A 209 -18.78 -3.91 23.64
CA ASP A 209 -19.59 -2.84 24.21
C ASP A 209 -18.80 -1.99 25.21
N MET A 210 -18.88 -0.68 25.04
CA MET A 210 -18.58 0.28 26.08
C MET A 210 -19.80 1.20 26.22
N ASN A 211 -20.88 0.59 26.72
CA ASN A 211 -22.00 1.30 27.32
C ASN A 211 -21.73 1.33 28.83
N THR A 212 -21.49 2.52 29.37
CA THR A 212 -21.95 2.92 30.71
C THR A 212 -22.28 4.39 30.64
#